data_AF-A0A6P3G0T8-F1
#
_entry.id   AF-A0A6P3G0T8-F1
#
_cell.length_a   1.000
_cell.length_b   1.000
_cell.length_c   1.000
_cell.angle_alpha   90.00
_cell.angle_beta   90.00
_cell.angle_gamma   90.00
#
_symmetry.space_group_name_H-M   'P 1'
#
loop_
_entity.id
_entity.type
_entity.pdbx_description
1 polymer ?
#
loop_
_entity_poly.entity_id
_entity_poly.type
_entity_poly.pdbx_seq_one_letter_code
_entity_poly.pdbx_strand_id
1 'polypeptide(L)'
;SGKEAPSSSHLPSPCSYLNDLERIAQSDYIPTQQDVLRTRVKTTGIVETHFTFKDLHFKMFDVGGQRSERKKWIHCFEGVTAIIFCVALSAYDLVLAEDEEMNRMHESMKLFDSICNNKWFTDTSIILFLNKKDLFEEKITHSPLTICFPEYE
;
A
#
# COMPACT_ATOMS: atom_id res chain seq x y z
N SER A 1 30.93 -23.06 14.07
CA SER A 1 30.49 -21.66 14.00
C SER A 1 29.98 -21.36 12.59
N GLY A 2 28.78 -21.83 12.25
CA GLY A 2 28.11 -21.49 10.99
C GLY A 2 26.97 -20.54 11.33
N LYS A 3 27.05 -19.29 10.88
CA LYS A 3 25.98 -18.30 11.06
C LYS A 3 24.77 -18.72 10.21
N GLU A 4 23.64 -18.94 10.86
CA GLU A 4 22.33 -18.98 10.22
C GLU A 4 22.08 -17.65 9.50
N ALA A 5 21.63 -17.74 8.23
CA ALA A 5 21.10 -16.60 7.50
C ALA A 5 19.66 -16.34 8.00
N PRO A 6 19.29 -15.08 8.31
CA PRO A 6 17.95 -14.79 8.78
C PRO A 6 16.96 -14.86 7.62
N SER A 7 16.01 -15.79 7.70
CA SER A 7 14.86 -15.87 6.80
C SER A 7 13.87 -14.75 7.14
N SER A 8 13.94 -13.61 6.45
CA SER A 8 12.95 -12.53 6.59
C SER A 8 12.09 -12.41 5.32
N SER A 9 11.13 -13.31 5.15
CA SER A 9 10.05 -13.16 4.16
C SER A 9 8.93 -12.30 4.77
N HIS A 10 8.90 -11.00 4.46
CA HIS A 10 7.92 -10.04 5.00
C HIS A 10 6.84 -9.64 3.98
N LEU A 11 6.31 -10.64 3.26
CA LEU A 11 5.06 -10.52 2.51
C LEU A 11 3.92 -11.25 3.17
N PRO A 12 2.68 -10.75 3.16
CA PRO A 12 1.50 -11.60 3.05
C PRO A 12 1.39 -12.12 1.61
N SER A 13 2.36 -12.93 1.17
CA SER A 13 2.13 -13.88 0.11
C SER A 13 1.31 -15.01 0.76
N PRO A 14 0.49 -15.76 0.01
CA PRO A 14 -0.11 -16.99 0.53
C PRO A 14 0.91 -17.83 1.31
N CYS A 15 2.16 -17.84 0.85
CA CYS A 15 3.29 -18.51 1.49
C CYS A 15 3.50 -18.12 2.97
N SER A 16 3.28 -16.87 3.39
CA SER A 16 3.54 -16.49 4.80
C SER A 16 2.50 -17.05 5.78
N TYR A 17 1.22 -17.06 5.41
CA TYR A 17 0.18 -17.71 6.21
C TYR A 17 0.30 -19.23 6.14
N LEU A 18 0.76 -19.75 5.00
CA LEU A 18 1.02 -21.19 4.83
C LEU A 18 2.20 -21.66 5.70
N ASN A 19 3.22 -20.82 5.90
CA ASN A 19 4.35 -21.13 6.81
C ASN A 19 3.90 -21.25 8.27
N ASP A 20 2.87 -20.51 8.67
CA ASP A 20 2.31 -20.51 10.02
C ASP A 20 0.99 -21.31 10.11
N LEU A 21 0.68 -22.16 9.12
CA LEU A 21 -0.63 -22.80 9.01
C LEU A 21 -0.99 -23.64 10.23
N GLU A 22 -0.03 -24.37 10.79
CA GLU A 22 -0.24 -25.18 11.99
C GLU A 22 -0.68 -24.34 13.19
N ARG A 23 -0.09 -23.15 13.36
CA ARG A 23 -0.42 -22.19 14.42
C ARG A 23 -1.80 -21.56 14.18
N ILE A 24 -2.09 -21.19 12.94
CA ILE A 24 -3.34 -20.50 12.57
C ILE A 24 -4.54 -21.46 12.58
N ALA A 25 -4.33 -22.75 12.32
CA ALA A 25 -5.38 -23.77 12.26
C ALA A 25 -5.82 -24.32 13.64
N GLN A 26 -5.14 -23.95 14.74
CA GLN A 26 -5.54 -24.37 16.08
C GLN A 26 -6.91 -23.79 16.47
N SER A 27 -7.72 -24.55 17.21
CA SER A 27 -9.07 -24.13 17.62
C SER A 27 -9.07 -22.95 18.60
N ASP A 28 -7.96 -22.73 19.29
CA ASP A 28 -7.73 -21.66 20.27
C ASP A 28 -6.81 -20.55 19.74
N TYR A 29 -6.64 -20.48 18.41
CA TYR A 29 -5.80 -19.47 17.77
C TYR A 29 -6.22 -18.04 18.14
N ILE A 30 -5.26 -17.26 18.65
CA ILE A 30 -5.37 -15.82 18.88
C ILE A 30 -4.40 -15.10 17.94
N PRO A 31 -4.87 -14.19 17.07
CA PRO A 31 -4.01 -13.46 16.14
C PRO A 31 -2.93 -12.65 16.84
N THR A 32 -1.70 -12.77 16.34
CA THR A 32 -0.61 -11.87 16.75
C THR A 32 -0.79 -10.50 16.09
N GLN A 33 -0.10 -9.48 16.60
CA GLN A 33 -0.06 -8.16 15.96
C GLN A 33 0.44 -8.26 14.50
N GLN A 34 1.38 -9.16 14.23
CA GLN A 34 1.91 -9.37 12.89
C GLN A 34 0.87 -9.99 11.94
N ASP A 35 0.02 -10.89 12.43
CA ASP A 35 -1.09 -11.47 11.66
C ASP A 35 -2.12 -10.39 11.30
N VAL A 36 -2.46 -9.53 12.27
CA VAL A 36 -3.37 -8.40 12.05
C VAL A 36 -2.80 -7.44 11.00
N LEU A 37 -1.53 -7.05 11.12
CA LEU A 37 -0.87 -6.15 10.16
C LEU A 37 -0.74 -6.76 8.74
N ARG A 38 -0.65 -8.09 8.63
CA ARG A 38 -0.61 -8.80 7.34
C ARG A 38 -1.99 -9.06 6.76
N THR A 39 -3.05 -8.88 7.53
CA THR A 39 -4.41 -9.15 7.08
C THR A 39 -4.82 -8.09 6.08
N ARG A 40 -5.18 -8.53 4.88
CA ARG A 40 -5.66 -7.61 3.83
C ARG A 40 -7.18 -7.46 3.93
N VAL A 41 -7.62 -6.42 4.64
CA VAL A 41 -9.00 -5.95 4.58
C VAL A 41 -9.07 -4.79 3.60
N LYS A 42 -10.00 -4.85 2.64
CA LYS A 42 -10.22 -3.74 1.72
C LYS A 42 -10.93 -2.61 2.47
N THR A 43 -10.32 -1.42 2.55
CA THR A 43 -11.03 -0.23 3.03
C THR A 43 -12.14 0.13 2.04
N THR A 44 -13.38 0.23 2.54
CA THR A 44 -14.54 0.75 1.82
C THR A 44 -15.07 1.97 2.56
N GLY A 45 -15.33 3.05 1.84
CA GLY A 45 -15.74 4.32 2.41
C GLY A 45 -14.56 5.15 2.92
N ILE A 46 -14.85 5.93 3.95
CA ILE A 46 -13.93 6.83 4.63
C ILE A 46 -13.95 6.45 6.11
N VAL A 47 -12.77 6.26 6.69
CA VAL A 47 -12.61 5.99 8.12
C VAL A 47 -11.83 7.15 8.73
N GLU A 48 -12.43 7.80 9.72
CA GLU A 48 -11.82 8.91 10.46
C GLU A 48 -11.25 8.38 11.77
N THR A 49 -9.98 8.67 12.05
CA THR A 49 -9.29 8.30 13.30
C THR A 49 -8.66 9.52 13.93
N HIS A 50 -8.84 9.68 15.24
CA HIS A 50 -8.23 10.76 16.02
C HIS A 50 -7.16 10.19 16.93
N PHE A 51 -6.00 10.83 16.97
CA PHE A 51 -4.93 10.45 17.89
C PHE A 51 -4.06 11.64 18.26
N THR A 52 -3.34 11.53 19.37
CA THR A 52 -2.38 12.54 19.82
C THR A 52 -0.97 11.98 19.74
N PHE A 53 -0.03 12.75 19.21
CA PHE A 53 1.38 12.40 19.18
C PHE A 53 2.24 13.64 19.43
N LYS A 54 3.10 13.60 20.46
CA LYS A 54 3.94 14.74 20.88
C LYS A 54 3.14 16.05 21.02
N ASP A 55 2.02 15.98 21.76
CA ASP A 55 1.09 17.09 22.01
C ASP A 55 0.39 17.68 20.78
N LEU A 56 0.54 17.04 19.60
CA LEU A 56 -0.21 17.39 18.40
C LEU A 56 -1.43 16.47 18.26
N HIS A 57 -2.59 17.07 17.99
CA HIS A 57 -3.82 16.33 17.69
C HIS A 57 -3.93 16.10 16.18
N PHE A 58 -4.01 14.83 15.79
CA PHE A 58 -4.16 14.41 14.40
C PHE A 58 -5.57 13.95 14.14
N LYS A 59 -6.12 14.42 13.02
CA LYS A 59 -7.33 13.91 12.39
C LYS A 59 -6.92 13.22 11.09
N MET A 60 -6.93 11.88 11.09
CA MET A 60 -6.52 11.07 9.93
C MET A 60 -7.74 10.46 9.25
N PHE A 61 -7.79 10.57 7.93
CA PHE A 61 -8.80 9.95 7.09
C PHE A 61 -8.15 8.85 6.24
N ASP A 62 -8.57 7.61 6.46
CA ASP A 62 -8.26 6.49 5.56
C ASP A 62 -9.38 6.36 4.51
N VAL A 63 -9.02 6.26 3.24
CA VAL A 63 -9.97 6.25 2.13
C VAL A 63 -9.72 5.05 1.22
N GLY A 64 -10.79 4.43 0.74
CA GLY A 64 -10.68 3.33 -0.22
C GLY A 64 -9.96 3.75 -1.52
N GLY A 65 -8.92 3.02 -1.90
CA GLY A 65 -8.08 3.30 -3.08
C GLY A 65 -8.62 2.81 -4.44
N GLN A 66 -9.60 1.89 -4.42
CA GLN A 66 -10.23 1.32 -5.62
C GLN A 66 -11.00 2.38 -6.41
N ARG A 67 -11.10 2.23 -7.73
CA ARG A 67 -11.71 3.27 -8.61
C ARG A 67 -13.15 3.59 -8.19
N SER A 68 -13.90 2.58 -7.77
CA SER A 68 -15.28 2.73 -7.25
C SER A 68 -15.39 3.61 -6.00
N GLU A 69 -14.34 3.68 -5.19
CA GLU A 69 -14.33 4.40 -3.92
C GLU A 69 -13.88 5.86 -4.06
N ARG A 70 -13.13 6.18 -5.13
CA ARG A 70 -12.52 7.52 -5.31
C ARG A 70 -13.52 8.67 -5.40
N LYS A 71 -14.75 8.41 -5.85
CA LYS A 71 -15.82 9.42 -5.87
C LYS A 71 -16.14 9.97 -4.47
N LYS A 72 -15.89 9.19 -3.41
CA LYS A 72 -16.14 9.57 -2.02
C LYS A 72 -15.08 10.51 -1.47
N TRP A 73 -13.88 10.55 -2.07
CA TRP A 73 -12.73 11.30 -1.55
C TRP A 73 -12.99 12.79 -1.38
N ILE A 74 -13.88 13.37 -2.19
CA ILE A 74 -14.26 14.79 -2.11
C ILE A 74 -14.78 15.20 -0.73
N HIS A 75 -15.33 14.26 0.05
CA HIS A 75 -15.77 14.50 1.43
C HIS A 75 -14.61 14.76 2.41
N CYS A 76 -13.36 14.55 1.99
CA CYS A 76 -12.16 14.73 2.80
C CYS A 76 -11.27 15.90 2.33
N PHE A 77 -11.64 16.65 1.29
CA PHE A 77 -10.72 17.59 0.63
C PHE A 77 -10.53 18.91 1.38
N GLU A 78 -11.48 19.30 2.22
CA GLU A 78 -11.42 20.57 2.95
C GLU A 78 -10.51 20.48 4.18
N GLY A 79 -9.61 21.47 4.33
CA GLY A 79 -8.76 21.61 5.52
C GLY A 79 -7.65 20.55 5.65
N VAL A 80 -7.28 19.88 4.56
CA VAL A 80 -6.19 18.89 4.58
C VAL A 80 -4.84 19.57 4.70
N THR A 81 -4.12 19.28 5.79
CA THR A 81 -2.75 19.77 6.01
C THR A 81 -1.74 19.04 5.12
N ALA A 82 -1.87 17.72 5.01
CA ALA A 82 -1.00 16.91 4.19
C ALA A 82 -1.70 15.66 3.64
N ILE A 83 -1.30 15.23 2.46
CA ILE A 83 -1.70 13.96 1.84
C ILE A 83 -0.55 12.97 1.97
N ILE A 84 -0.83 11.78 2.50
CA ILE A 84 0.10 10.66 2.46
C ILE A 84 -0.32 9.77 1.29
N PHE A 85 0.45 9.77 0.20
CA PHE A 85 0.18 8.96 -0.98
C PHE A 85 1.08 7.72 -0.98
N CYS A 86 0.49 6.53 -0.95
CA CYS A 86 1.24 5.27 -0.90
C CYS A 86 1.28 4.58 -2.26
N VAL A 87 2.48 4.29 -2.77
CA VAL A 87 2.72 3.52 -4.00
C VAL A 87 3.37 2.20 -3.65
N ALA A 88 2.86 1.10 -4.22
CA ALA A 88 3.52 -0.20 -4.12
C ALA A 88 4.61 -0.32 -5.21
N LEU A 89 5.88 -0.23 -4.83
CA LEU A 89 7.01 -0.38 -5.77
C LEU A 89 6.96 -1.72 -6.50
N SER A 90 6.58 -2.78 -5.79
CA SER A 90 6.51 -4.16 -6.31
C SER A 90 5.40 -4.42 -7.34
N ALA A 91 4.66 -3.39 -7.76
CA ALA A 91 3.48 -3.54 -8.62
C ALA A 91 3.77 -3.26 -10.11
N TYR A 92 5.04 -3.02 -10.47
CA TYR A 92 5.47 -2.64 -11.82
C TYR A 92 5.13 -3.68 -12.90
N ASP A 93 4.96 -4.95 -12.55
CA ASP A 93 4.63 -6.05 -13.45
C ASP A 93 3.27 -6.69 -13.09
N LEU A 94 2.40 -5.93 -12.43
CA LEU A 94 1.04 -6.35 -12.08
C LEU A 94 0.02 -5.48 -12.81
N VAL A 95 -1.12 -6.09 -13.16
CA VAL A 95 -2.29 -5.39 -13.70
C VAL A 95 -3.34 -5.15 -12.62
N LEU A 96 -4.21 -4.15 -12.80
CA LEU A 96 -5.30 -3.87 -11.87
C LEU A 96 -6.26 -5.06 -11.81
N ALA A 97 -6.84 -5.30 -10.64
CA ALA A 97 -7.89 -6.32 -10.51
C ALA A 97 -9.22 -5.85 -11.12
N GLU A 98 -9.39 -4.53 -11.27
CA GLU A 98 -10.57 -3.91 -11.88
C GLU A 98 -10.44 -3.78 -13.41
N ASP A 99 -9.22 -4.00 -13.96
CA ASP A 99 -8.85 -3.70 -15.35
C ASP A 99 -7.54 -4.42 -15.71
N GLU A 100 -7.65 -5.57 -16.37
CA GLU A 100 -6.50 -6.45 -16.67
C GLU A 100 -5.57 -5.91 -17.76
N GLU A 101 -5.97 -4.87 -18.49
CA GLU A 101 -5.13 -4.22 -19.49
C GLU A 101 -4.26 -3.12 -18.87
N MET A 102 -4.60 -2.67 -17.65
CA MET A 102 -3.95 -1.54 -17.02
C MET A 102 -2.93 -1.94 -15.96
N ASN A 103 -1.67 -1.60 -16.21
CA ASN A 103 -0.59 -1.75 -15.24
C ASN A 103 -0.83 -0.93 -13.95
N ARG A 104 -0.58 -1.53 -12.78
CA ARG A 104 -0.83 -0.91 -11.47
C ARG A 104 0.09 0.27 -11.17
N MET A 105 1.35 0.22 -11.58
CA MET A 105 2.29 1.31 -11.36
C MET A 105 1.90 2.52 -12.22
N HIS A 106 1.56 2.30 -13.50
CA HIS A 106 1.02 3.37 -14.35
C HIS A 106 -0.27 3.99 -13.83
N GLU A 107 -1.21 3.19 -13.31
CA GLU A 107 -2.40 3.72 -12.62
C GLU A 107 -2.03 4.59 -11.43
N SER A 108 -1.06 4.14 -10.62
CA SER A 108 -0.62 4.88 -9.44
C SER A 108 0.02 6.21 -9.82
N MET A 109 0.84 6.24 -10.88
CA MET A 109 1.44 7.46 -11.41
C MET A 109 0.39 8.45 -11.95
N LYS A 110 -0.58 7.96 -12.73
CA LYS A 110 -1.70 8.80 -13.24
C LYS A 110 -2.53 9.38 -12.11
N LEU A 111 -2.79 8.58 -11.07
CA LEU A 111 -3.53 9.04 -9.89
C LEU A 111 -2.72 10.05 -9.07
N PHE A 112 -1.42 9.83 -8.91
CA PHE A 112 -0.54 10.77 -8.23
C PHE A 112 -0.51 12.12 -8.95
N ASP A 113 -0.33 12.10 -10.27
CA ASP A 113 -0.36 13.30 -11.11
C ASP A 113 -1.69 14.06 -10.98
N SER A 114 -2.84 13.36 -10.98
CA SER A 114 -4.14 14.01 -10.82
C SER A 114 -4.35 14.63 -9.44
N ILE A 115 -3.74 14.07 -8.38
CA ILE A 115 -3.76 14.64 -7.02
C ILE A 115 -2.86 15.87 -6.94
N CYS A 116 -1.63 15.79 -7.45
CA CYS A 116 -0.69 16.91 -7.47
C CYS A 116 -1.23 18.12 -8.24
N ASN A 117 -2.00 17.88 -9.30
CA ASN A 117 -2.58 18.94 -10.14
C ASN A 117 -4.02 19.32 -9.73
N ASN A 118 -4.55 18.80 -8.62
CA ASN A 118 -5.89 19.14 -8.17
C ASN A 118 -5.92 20.48 -7.45
N LYS A 119 -6.81 21.39 -7.88
CA LYS A 119 -6.96 22.73 -7.28
C LYS A 119 -7.27 22.71 -5.79
N TRP A 120 -7.94 21.68 -5.30
CA TRP A 120 -8.22 21.51 -3.86
C TRP A 120 -6.94 21.32 -3.02
N PHE A 121 -5.83 20.90 -3.64
CA PHE A 121 -4.59 20.55 -2.96
C PHE A 121 -3.41 21.45 -3.32
N THR A 122 -3.69 22.63 -3.89
CA THR A 122 -2.65 23.58 -4.36
C THR A 122 -1.64 23.93 -3.26
N ASP A 123 -2.11 24.13 -2.04
CA ASP A 123 -1.28 24.48 -0.88
C ASP A 123 -1.05 23.30 0.09
N THR A 124 -1.48 22.09 -0.30
CA THR A 124 -1.40 20.89 0.54
C THR A 124 -0.06 20.19 0.36
N SER A 125 0.62 19.88 1.47
CA SER A 125 1.87 19.11 1.41
C SER A 125 1.60 17.66 1.01
N ILE A 126 2.37 17.12 0.07
CA ILE A 126 2.24 15.72 -0.35
C ILE A 126 3.47 14.92 0.10
N ILE A 127 3.22 13.86 0.87
CA ILE A 127 4.23 12.91 1.35
C ILE A 127 4.06 11.62 0.55
N LEU A 128 5.04 11.27 -0.27
CA LEU A 128 5.03 10.06 -1.09
C LEU A 128 5.70 8.90 -0.35
N PHE A 129 4.97 7.84 -0.08
CA PHE A 129 5.49 6.60 0.48
C PHE A 129 5.67 5.55 -0.62
N LEU A 130 6.92 5.21 -0.91
CA LEU A 130 7.29 4.11 -1.78
C LEU A 130 7.34 2.81 -0.96
N ASN A 131 6.19 2.14 -0.87
CA ASN A 131 5.98 0.96 -0.04
C ASN A 131 6.36 -0.33 -0.79
N LYS A 132 6.49 -1.43 -0.05
CA LYS A 132 6.81 -2.77 -0.58
C LYS A 132 8.18 -2.85 -1.26
N LYS A 133 9.13 -2.09 -0.71
CA LYS A 133 10.53 -2.04 -1.19
C LYS A 133 11.18 -3.42 -1.10
N ASP A 134 10.97 -4.12 0.00
CA ASP A 134 11.44 -5.49 0.24
C ASP A 134 11.08 -6.43 -0.91
N LEU A 135 9.86 -6.29 -1.45
CA LEU A 135 9.39 -7.18 -2.51
C LEU A 135 9.92 -6.74 -3.85
N PHE A 136 10.02 -5.43 -4.04
CA PHE A 136 10.63 -4.87 -5.22
C PHE A 136 12.09 -5.36 -5.34
N GLU A 137 12.86 -5.34 -4.25
CA GLU A 137 14.23 -5.85 -4.19
C GLU A 137 14.31 -7.34 -4.54
N GLU A 138 13.37 -8.16 -4.06
CA GLU A 138 13.30 -9.58 -4.45
C GLU A 138 12.94 -9.72 -5.94
N LYS A 139 11.91 -9.00 -6.38
CA LYS A 139 11.26 -9.17 -7.68
C LYS A 139 12.11 -8.69 -8.85
N ILE A 140 12.85 -7.60 -8.66
CA ILE A 140 13.68 -7.00 -9.71
C ILE A 140 14.81 -7.93 -10.18
N THR A 141 15.17 -8.93 -9.36
CA THR A 141 16.17 -9.95 -9.72
C THR A 141 15.71 -10.92 -10.81
N HIS A 142 14.41 -11.04 -11.05
CA HIS A 142 13.84 -12.05 -11.96
C HIS A 142 12.69 -11.54 -12.84
N SER A 143 12.12 -10.36 -12.56
CA SER A 143 11.10 -9.71 -13.38
C SER A 143 11.60 -8.32 -13.77
N PRO A 144 11.94 -8.08 -15.04
CA PRO A 144 12.62 -6.84 -15.44
C PRO A 144 11.68 -5.63 -15.37
N LEU A 145 12.24 -4.46 -15.03
CA LEU A 145 11.47 -3.21 -14.93
C LEU A 145 10.90 -2.76 -16.28
N THR A 146 11.49 -3.24 -17.38
CA THR A 146 11.05 -2.98 -18.76
C THR A 146 9.63 -3.46 -19.07
N ILE A 147 9.04 -4.32 -18.24
CA ILE A 147 7.62 -4.67 -18.29
C ILE A 147 6.74 -3.42 -18.08
N CYS A 148 7.16 -2.53 -17.17
CA CYS A 148 6.48 -1.27 -16.91
C CYS A 148 7.04 -0.13 -17.75
N PHE A 149 8.36 -0.01 -17.83
CA PHE A 149 9.06 1.11 -18.45
C PHE A 149 10.01 0.60 -19.54
N PRO A 150 9.53 0.39 -20.78
CA PRO A 150 10.36 -0.13 -21.88
C PRO A 150 11.63 0.68 -22.15
N GLU A 151 11.65 1.96 -21.77
CA GLU A 151 12.76 2.89 -21.89
C GLU A 151 13.84 2.77 -20.80
N TYR A 152 13.63 1.95 -19.77
CA TYR A 152 14.57 1.78 -18.67
C TYR A 152 15.63 0.74 -19.02
N GLU A 153 16.85 1.19 -19.34
CA GLU A 153 18.02 0.33 -19.61
C GLU A 153 18.69 -0.23 -18.34
#